data_AF-V5B2T4-F1
#
_entry.id   AF-V5B2T4-F1
#
_cell.length_a   1.000
_cell.length_b   1.000
_cell.length_c   1.000
_cell.angle_alpha   90.00
_cell.angle_beta   90.00
_cell.angle_gamma   90.00
#
_symmetry.space_group_name_H-M   'P 1'
#
loop_
_entity.id
_entity.type
_entity.pdbx_description
1 polymer ?
#
loop_
_entity_poly.entity_id
_entity_poly.type
_entity_poly.pdbx_seq_one_letter_code
_entity_poly.pdbx_strand_id
1 'polypeptide(L)'
;MKQLQSQVVEMSDELNRQRHALREGQQRLHKVSASHSQEVNQLQKKLRDSEAQVARLQVQLQRKEREMARVKKGGAGVANRRQQTPTKTTTQQAHASNTPSVCLSEDLQKEIDVELISLINLEKELDELTADRDELRDSVREAQERAGGMTKWKDAMKGFMMRLQQLERNLHSEALNEEIRLEYNREKASIEEKLRQLEILEPVLAQASKQLEEMDNNIDSLQEARKYHLRRVRQMQNGTLTPVNPTVRASELLRRGVANHTEVV
;
A
#
# COMPACT_ATOMS: atom_id res chain seq x y z
N MET A 1 22.42 -12.89 -56.57
CA MET A 1 22.02 -11.47 -56.65
C MET A 1 20.53 -11.24 -56.38
N LYS A 2 19.60 -11.74 -57.20
CA LYS A 2 18.15 -11.50 -57.02
C LYS A 2 17.57 -11.99 -55.67
N GLN A 3 18.01 -13.15 -55.19
CA GLN A 3 17.50 -13.75 -53.95
C GLN A 3 17.91 -12.97 -52.70
N LEU A 4 19.14 -12.45 -52.68
CA LEU A 4 19.66 -11.58 -51.62
C LEU A 4 18.94 -10.22 -51.60
N GLN A 5 18.65 -9.64 -52.77
CA GLN A 5 17.85 -8.41 -52.85
C GLN A 5 16.44 -8.61 -52.31
N SER A 6 15.78 -9.73 -52.63
CA SER A 6 14.46 -10.07 -52.09
C SER A 6 14.49 -10.16 -50.56
N GLN A 7 15.50 -10.82 -49.99
CA GLN A 7 15.62 -11.04 -48.56
C GLN A 7 15.91 -9.74 -47.79
N VAL A 8 16.68 -8.82 -48.39
CA VAL A 8 16.93 -7.48 -47.83
C VAL A 8 15.67 -6.62 -47.82
N VAL A 9 14.84 -6.70 -48.87
CA VAL A 9 13.55 -5.99 -48.92
C VAL A 9 12.60 -6.54 -47.86
N GLU A 10 12.52 -7.86 -47.72
CA GLU A 10 11.65 -8.51 -46.74
C GLU A 10 12.04 -8.17 -45.29
N MET A 11 13.34 -8.17 -44.98
CA MET A 11 13.84 -7.71 -43.67
C MET A 11 13.60 -6.21 -43.43
N SER A 12 13.73 -5.38 -44.47
CA SER A 12 13.43 -3.95 -44.38
C SER A 12 11.96 -3.70 -44.08
N ASP A 13 11.06 -4.44 -44.71
CA ASP A 13 9.62 -4.36 -44.47
C ASP A 13 9.27 -4.82 -43.06
N GLU A 14 9.88 -5.91 -42.57
CA GLU A 14 9.67 -6.40 -41.22
C GLU A 14 10.22 -5.42 -40.16
N LEU A 15 11.38 -4.81 -40.40
CA LEU A 15 11.92 -3.75 -39.54
C LEU A 15 10.98 -2.54 -39.47
N ASN A 16 10.38 -2.16 -40.60
CA ASN A 16 9.42 -1.06 -40.64
C ASN A 16 8.13 -1.40 -39.88
N ARG A 17 7.63 -2.64 -39.98
CA ARG A 17 6.48 -3.10 -39.17
C ARG A 17 6.79 -3.05 -37.68
N GLN A 18 7.95 -3.53 -37.27
CA GLN A 18 8.38 -3.48 -35.85
C GLN A 18 8.51 -2.04 -35.34
N ARG A 19 9.07 -1.13 -36.16
CA ARG A 19 9.15 0.31 -35.82
C ARG A 19 7.78 0.98 -35.69
N HIS A 20 6.79 0.52 -36.45
CA HIS A 20 5.41 0.99 -36.32
C HIS A 20 4.75 0.45 -35.05
N ALA A 21 4.87 -0.86 -34.79
CA ALA A 21 4.35 -1.48 -33.57
C ALA A 21 4.96 -0.87 -32.30
N LEU A 22 6.26 -0.56 -32.30
CA LEU A 22 6.93 0.10 -31.18
C LEU A 22 6.37 1.51 -30.93
N ARG A 23 6.15 2.30 -31.99
CA ARG A 23 5.58 3.65 -31.88
C ARG A 23 4.14 3.62 -31.37
N GLU A 24 3.34 2.67 -31.84
CA GLU A 24 1.98 2.48 -31.32
C GLU A 24 1.99 2.05 -29.85
N GLY A 25 2.88 1.12 -29.49
CA GLY A 25 3.09 0.68 -28.11
C GLY A 25 3.42 1.86 -27.20
N GLN A 26 4.38 2.70 -27.59
CA GLN A 26 4.75 3.91 -26.85
C GLN A 26 3.59 4.89 -26.70
N GLN A 27 2.79 5.11 -27.75
CA GLN A 27 1.61 5.96 -27.66
C GLN A 27 0.55 5.41 -26.70
N ARG A 28 0.31 4.09 -26.70
CA ARG A 28 -0.61 3.46 -25.75
C ARG A 28 -0.11 3.59 -24.32
N LEU A 29 1.17 3.33 -24.08
CA LEU A 29 1.82 3.49 -22.78
C LEU A 29 1.70 4.92 -22.26
N HIS A 30 1.93 5.91 -23.12
CA HIS A 30 1.81 7.32 -22.74
C HIS A 30 0.36 7.71 -22.40
N LYS A 31 -0.63 7.22 -23.15
CA LYS A 31 -2.05 7.43 -22.84
C LYS A 31 -2.45 6.81 -21.50
N VAL A 32 -2.01 5.58 -21.24
CA VAL A 32 -2.30 4.89 -19.96
C VAL A 32 -1.63 5.63 -18.80
N SER A 33 -0.37 6.02 -18.95
CA SER A 33 0.35 6.80 -17.94
C SER A 33 -0.34 8.14 -17.63
N ALA A 34 -0.79 8.86 -18.66
CA ALA A 34 -1.54 10.11 -18.48
C ALA A 34 -2.89 9.87 -17.77
N SER A 35 -3.63 8.84 -18.16
CA SER A 35 -4.90 8.45 -17.50
C SER A 35 -4.68 8.10 -16.03
N HIS A 36 -3.67 7.31 -15.73
CA HIS A 36 -3.32 6.92 -14.37
C HIS A 36 -2.93 8.12 -13.51
N SER A 37 -2.10 9.03 -14.05
CA SER A 37 -1.75 10.28 -13.35
C SER A 37 -2.99 11.13 -13.04
N GLN A 38 -3.95 11.20 -13.97
CA GLN A 38 -5.20 11.91 -13.76
C GLN A 38 -6.06 11.26 -12.66
N GLU A 39 -6.12 9.93 -12.61
CA GLU A 39 -6.85 9.19 -11.56
C GLU A 39 -6.23 9.39 -10.18
N VAL A 40 -4.92 9.29 -10.06
CA VAL A 40 -4.19 9.58 -8.81
C VAL A 40 -4.48 10.99 -8.32
N ASN A 41 -4.45 11.99 -9.21
CA ASN A 41 -4.79 13.37 -8.85
C ASN A 41 -6.24 13.52 -8.35
N GLN A 42 -7.18 12.80 -8.96
CA GLN A 42 -8.57 12.80 -8.51
C GLN A 42 -8.73 12.14 -7.14
N LEU A 43 -8.07 11.01 -6.89
CA LEU A 43 -8.09 10.32 -5.60
C LEU A 43 -7.46 11.18 -4.51
N GLN A 44 -6.32 11.82 -4.78
CA GLN A 44 -5.69 12.77 -3.85
C GLN A 44 -6.62 13.95 -3.51
N LYS A 45 -7.38 14.46 -4.48
CA LYS A 45 -8.36 15.52 -4.21
C LYS A 45 -9.49 15.01 -3.30
N LYS A 46 -10.07 13.85 -3.61
CA LYS A 46 -11.11 13.24 -2.78
C LYS A 46 -10.62 12.96 -1.35
N LEU A 47 -9.36 12.53 -1.20
CA LEU A 47 -8.74 12.32 0.09
C LEU A 47 -8.69 13.62 0.91
N ARG A 48 -8.18 14.72 0.32
CA ARG A 48 -8.16 16.04 0.98
C ARG A 48 -9.56 16.52 1.37
N ASP A 49 -10.55 16.32 0.50
CA ASP A 49 -11.94 16.71 0.78
C ASP A 49 -12.53 15.89 1.96
N SER A 50 -12.22 14.59 2.02
CA SER A 50 -12.60 13.71 3.12
C SER A 50 -11.91 14.10 4.43
N GLU A 51 -10.60 14.35 4.41
CA GLU A 51 -9.84 14.85 5.56
C GLU A 51 -10.44 16.17 6.10
N ALA A 52 -10.83 17.08 5.21
CA ALA A 52 -11.49 18.32 5.59
C ALA A 52 -12.88 18.09 6.21
N GLN A 53 -13.64 17.09 5.73
CA GLN A 53 -14.91 16.71 6.37
C GLN A 53 -14.69 16.13 7.77
N VAL A 54 -13.69 15.25 7.93
CA VAL A 54 -13.33 14.68 9.24
C VAL A 54 -12.95 15.79 10.22
N ALA A 55 -12.14 16.77 9.81
CA ALA A 55 -11.77 17.90 10.65
C ALA A 55 -13.01 18.72 11.10
N ARG A 56 -13.97 18.96 10.19
CA ARG A 56 -15.21 19.66 10.54
C ARG A 56 -16.05 18.87 11.54
N LEU A 57 -16.18 17.56 11.37
CA LEU A 57 -16.91 16.69 12.28
C LEU A 57 -16.25 16.64 13.66
N GLN A 58 -14.92 16.59 13.74
CA GLN A 58 -14.19 16.66 15.01
C GLN A 58 -14.47 17.98 15.76
N VAL A 59 -14.51 19.12 15.06
CA VAL A 59 -14.86 20.42 15.66
C VAL A 59 -16.31 20.42 16.17
N GLN A 60 -17.25 19.85 15.39
CA GLN A 60 -18.65 19.73 15.82
C GLN A 60 -18.80 18.84 17.05
N LEU A 61 -18.09 17.70 17.08
CA LEU A 61 -18.07 16.79 18.22
C LEU A 61 -17.56 17.49 19.48
N GLN A 62 -16.40 18.17 19.41
CA GLN A 62 -15.88 18.94 20.55
C GLN A 62 -16.86 20.01 21.04
N ARG A 63 -17.58 20.67 20.11
CA ARG A 63 -18.60 21.66 20.48
C ARG A 63 -19.76 21.00 21.23
N LYS A 64 -20.22 19.84 20.77
CA LYS A 64 -21.29 19.07 21.42
C LYS A 64 -20.87 18.50 22.76
N GLU A 65 -19.64 18.01 22.90
CA GLU A 65 -19.09 17.55 24.19
C GLU A 65 -19.05 18.69 25.23
N ARG A 66 -18.63 19.90 24.83
CA ARG A 66 -18.66 21.08 25.72
C ARG A 66 -20.07 21.47 26.12
N GLU A 67 -21.03 21.36 25.21
CA GLU A 67 -22.46 21.62 25.49
C GLU A 67 -23.03 20.59 26.46
N MET A 68 -22.75 19.29 26.25
CA MET A 68 -23.14 18.22 27.18
C MET A 68 -22.53 18.42 28.58
N ALA A 69 -21.26 18.82 28.66
CA ALA A 69 -20.62 19.13 29.94
C ALA A 69 -21.33 20.28 30.68
N ARG A 70 -21.80 21.30 29.95
CA ARG A 70 -22.57 22.42 30.54
C ARG A 70 -23.96 21.99 31.00
N VAL A 71 -24.69 21.20 30.20
CA VAL A 71 -26.01 20.66 30.59
C VAL A 71 -25.89 19.77 31.82
N LYS A 72 -24.87 18.90 31.88
CA LYS A 72 -24.61 18.04 33.04
C LYS A 72 -24.29 18.85 34.31
N LYS A 73 -23.58 19.97 34.18
CA LYS A 73 -23.30 20.89 35.30
C LYS A 73 -24.52 21.73 35.71
N GLY A 74 -25.41 22.07 34.77
CA GLY A 74 -26.68 22.76 35.04
C GLY A 74 -27.77 21.87 35.66
N GLY A 75 -27.83 20.59 35.26
CA GLY A 75 -28.77 19.60 35.80
C GLY A 75 -28.47 19.18 37.25
N ALA A 76 -27.20 19.24 37.67
CA ALA A 76 -26.80 18.99 39.06
C ALA A 76 -27.24 20.11 40.03
N GLY A 77 -27.57 21.30 39.53
CA GLY A 77 -28.01 22.43 40.35
C GLY A 77 -29.49 22.40 40.77
N VAL A 78 -30.34 21.67 40.05
CA VAL A 78 -31.80 21.62 40.32
C VAL A 78 -32.17 20.39 41.18
N ALA A 79 -31.39 19.31 41.12
CA ALA A 79 -31.69 18.08 41.84
C ALA A 79 -31.33 18.09 43.35
N ASN A 80 -30.57 19.08 43.84
CA ASN A 80 -30.01 19.04 45.20
C ASN A 80 -30.74 19.93 46.23
N ARG A 81 -31.99 20.34 45.98
CA ARG A 81 -32.76 21.23 46.88
C ARG A 81 -34.09 20.68 47.39
N ARG A 82 -34.20 19.37 47.62
CA ARG A 82 -35.25 18.82 48.49
C ARG A 82 -34.95 17.37 48.84
N GLN A 83 -34.40 17.15 50.03
CA GLN A 83 -34.82 16.07 50.92
C GLN A 83 -34.02 16.12 52.22
N GLN A 84 -34.70 16.49 53.31
CA GLN A 84 -34.27 16.25 54.68
C GLN A 84 -35.32 15.32 55.33
N THR A 85 -34.88 14.08 55.64
CA THR A 85 -35.23 13.27 56.84
C THR A 85 -36.66 12.67 56.96
N PRO A 86 -36.93 11.75 57.93
CA PRO A 86 -36.95 10.30 57.68
C PRO A 86 -38.25 9.61 58.20
N THR A 87 -38.50 8.34 57.85
CA THR A 87 -39.33 7.43 58.69
C THR A 87 -39.21 5.97 58.26
N LYS A 88 -39.25 5.09 59.27
CA LYS A 88 -39.21 3.61 59.18
C LYS A 88 -40.61 3.02 58.96
N THR A 89 -40.73 1.94 58.20
CA THR A 89 -41.62 0.74 58.37
C THR A 89 -41.38 -0.20 57.17
N THR A 90 -40.77 -1.39 57.33
CA THR A 90 -41.39 -2.71 57.56
C THR A 90 -42.30 -3.23 56.44
N THR A 91 -41.93 -4.42 55.90
CA THR A 91 -42.78 -5.55 55.45
C THR A 91 -42.71 -5.96 53.96
N GLN A 92 -42.12 -7.15 53.75
CA GLN A 92 -42.43 -8.25 52.80
C GLN A 92 -42.35 -7.98 51.27
N GLN A 93 -41.41 -8.64 50.58
CA GLN A 93 -41.53 -9.98 49.95
C GLN A 93 -42.44 -10.00 48.71
N ALA A 94 -41.85 -10.18 47.52
CA ALA A 94 -42.30 -11.18 46.54
C ALA A 94 -41.33 -11.24 45.34
N HIS A 95 -41.04 -12.49 45.00
CA HIS A 95 -40.36 -13.00 43.82
C HIS A 95 -40.84 -12.40 42.49
N ALA A 96 -39.93 -12.27 41.52
CA ALA A 96 -39.94 -13.11 40.33
C ALA A 96 -38.74 -12.78 39.44
N SER A 97 -38.04 -13.85 39.08
CA SER A 97 -37.12 -13.96 37.96
C SER A 97 -37.62 -13.21 36.72
N ASN A 98 -36.78 -12.33 36.17
CA ASN A 98 -36.71 -12.14 34.73
C ASN A 98 -35.25 -11.83 34.37
N THR A 99 -34.67 -12.79 33.68
CA THR A 99 -33.55 -12.70 32.74
C THR A 99 -33.09 -11.28 32.41
N PRO A 100 -31.78 -10.97 32.49
CA PRO A 100 -31.28 -9.72 31.92
C PRO A 100 -31.35 -9.87 30.39
N SER A 101 -32.44 -9.39 29.79
CA SER A 101 -32.37 -8.94 28.42
C SER A 101 -31.40 -7.76 28.43
N VAL A 102 -30.14 -8.03 28.08
CA VAL A 102 -29.08 -7.05 27.98
C VAL A 102 -29.45 -6.16 26.79
N CYS A 103 -30.29 -5.16 27.05
CA CYS A 103 -30.41 -4.02 26.17
C CYS A 103 -29.06 -3.31 26.25
N LEU A 104 -28.14 -3.64 25.34
CA LEU A 104 -26.89 -2.92 25.19
C LEU A 104 -27.25 -1.43 25.04
N SER A 105 -26.58 -0.56 25.78
CA SER A 105 -26.73 0.88 25.60
C SER A 105 -26.56 1.18 24.11
N GLU A 106 -27.50 1.93 23.50
CA GLU A 106 -27.48 2.24 22.07
C GLU A 106 -26.12 2.79 21.60
N ASP A 107 -25.39 3.46 22.49
CA ASP A 107 -24.07 4.01 22.20
C ASP A 107 -22.97 2.93 22.14
N LEU A 108 -23.04 1.88 22.96
CA LEU A 108 -22.15 0.72 22.88
C LEU A 108 -22.44 -0.10 21.61
N GLN A 109 -23.70 -0.24 21.24
CA GLN A 109 -24.08 -0.93 20.00
C GLN A 109 -23.55 -0.18 18.77
N LYS A 110 -23.66 1.15 18.72
CA LYS A 110 -23.06 1.96 17.64
C LYS A 110 -21.54 1.78 17.55
N GLU A 111 -20.84 1.69 18.68
CA GLU A 111 -19.38 1.46 18.69
C GLU A 111 -19.04 0.05 18.16
N ILE A 112 -19.83 -0.97 18.52
CA ILE A 112 -19.72 -2.32 17.95
C ILE A 112 -19.93 -2.28 16.43
N ASP A 113 -20.97 -1.60 15.95
CA ASP A 113 -21.28 -1.52 14.52
C ASP A 113 -20.16 -0.83 13.73
N VAL A 114 -19.57 0.25 14.27
CA VAL A 114 -18.41 0.92 13.66
C VAL A 114 -17.21 -0.01 13.55
N GLU A 115 -16.90 -0.75 14.60
CA GLU A 115 -15.76 -1.68 14.63
C GLU A 115 -15.98 -2.88 13.68
N LEU A 116 -17.23 -3.33 13.50
CA LEU A 116 -17.59 -4.33 12.50
C LEU A 116 -17.44 -3.79 11.06
N ILE A 117 -17.82 -2.54 10.80
CA ILE A 117 -17.58 -1.90 9.50
C ILE A 117 -16.07 -1.81 9.23
N SER A 118 -15.27 -1.42 10.22
CA SER A 118 -13.81 -1.41 10.10
C SER A 118 -13.25 -2.79 9.77
N LEU A 119 -13.77 -3.85 10.38
CA LEU A 119 -13.36 -5.22 10.06
C LEU A 119 -13.69 -5.63 8.62
N ILE A 120 -14.89 -5.31 8.13
CA ILE A 120 -15.28 -5.59 6.74
C ILE A 120 -14.34 -4.88 5.75
N ASN A 121 -14.01 -3.61 6.02
CA ASN A 121 -13.09 -2.86 5.16
C ASN A 121 -11.68 -3.47 5.19
N LEU A 122 -11.16 -3.83 6.37
CA LEU A 122 -9.85 -4.46 6.51
C LEU A 122 -9.79 -5.84 5.83
N GLU A 123 -10.87 -6.63 5.89
CA GLU A 123 -10.96 -7.91 5.20
C GLU A 123 -10.92 -7.72 3.68
N LYS A 124 -11.67 -6.75 3.17
CA LYS A 124 -11.64 -6.39 1.75
C LYS A 124 -10.25 -5.92 1.31
N GLU A 125 -9.61 -5.03 2.06
CA GLU A 125 -8.26 -4.53 1.75
C GLU A 125 -7.22 -5.66 1.81
N LEU A 126 -7.35 -6.60 2.75
CA LEU A 126 -6.50 -7.79 2.81
C LEU A 126 -6.67 -8.68 1.58
N ASP A 127 -7.91 -8.93 1.15
CA ASP A 127 -8.18 -9.74 -0.04
C ASP A 127 -7.64 -9.08 -1.31
N GLU A 128 -7.90 -7.79 -1.50
CA GLU A 128 -7.40 -7.01 -2.64
C GLU A 128 -5.86 -6.99 -2.67
N LEU A 129 -5.22 -6.64 -1.55
CA LEU A 129 -3.76 -6.57 -1.48
C LEU A 129 -3.09 -7.95 -1.65
N THR A 130 -3.74 -9.02 -1.17
CA THR A 130 -3.25 -10.39 -1.37
C THR A 130 -3.34 -10.81 -2.83
N ALA A 131 -4.44 -10.47 -3.51
CA ALA A 131 -4.60 -10.74 -4.94
C ALA A 131 -3.55 -9.99 -5.78
N ASP A 132 -3.36 -8.68 -5.53
CA ASP A 132 -2.34 -7.88 -6.21
C ASP A 132 -0.93 -8.42 -5.96
N ARG A 133 -0.64 -8.88 -4.73
CA ARG A 133 0.66 -9.48 -4.36
C ARG A 133 0.90 -10.75 -5.16
N ASP A 134 -0.10 -11.62 -5.24
CA ASP A 134 -0.01 -12.89 -5.97
C ASP A 134 0.18 -12.64 -7.47
N GLU A 135 -0.55 -11.69 -8.06
CA GLU A 135 -0.40 -11.29 -9.46
C GLU A 135 1.00 -10.74 -9.77
N LEU A 136 1.52 -9.84 -8.91
CA LEU A 136 2.87 -9.30 -9.06
C LEU A 136 3.92 -10.40 -8.93
N ARG A 137 3.74 -11.30 -7.97
CA ARG A 137 4.66 -12.42 -7.73
C ARG A 137 4.71 -13.36 -8.93
N ASP A 138 3.57 -13.66 -9.51
CA ASP A 138 3.49 -14.51 -10.70
C ASP A 138 4.08 -13.80 -11.93
N SER A 139 3.80 -12.51 -12.12
CA SER A 139 4.42 -11.70 -13.17
C SER A 139 5.95 -11.66 -13.08
N VAL A 140 6.50 -11.49 -11.87
CA VAL A 140 7.95 -11.53 -11.62
C VAL A 140 8.53 -12.91 -11.93
N ARG A 141 7.86 -13.97 -11.49
CA ARG A 141 8.27 -15.35 -11.75
C ARG A 141 8.31 -15.64 -13.25
N GLU A 142 7.26 -15.29 -13.98
CA GLU A 142 7.21 -15.47 -15.43
C GLU A 142 8.28 -14.65 -16.15
N ALA A 143 8.53 -13.41 -15.72
CA ALA A 143 9.59 -12.59 -16.28
C ALA A 143 10.97 -13.23 -16.06
N GLN A 144 11.21 -13.77 -14.87
CA GLN A 144 12.43 -14.51 -14.56
C GLN A 144 12.54 -15.79 -15.39
N GLU A 145 11.47 -16.56 -15.54
CA GLU A 145 11.45 -17.80 -16.33
C GLU A 145 11.72 -17.52 -17.81
N ARG A 146 11.09 -16.48 -18.40
CA ARG A 146 11.38 -16.05 -19.78
C ARG A 146 12.83 -15.61 -19.97
N ALA A 147 13.40 -14.94 -18.96
CA ALA A 147 14.82 -14.57 -18.94
C ALA A 147 15.75 -15.76 -18.66
N GLY A 148 15.20 -16.96 -18.39
CA GLY A 148 15.98 -18.15 -18.06
C GLY A 148 16.52 -18.19 -16.63
N GLY A 149 16.04 -17.30 -15.78
CA GLY A 149 16.46 -17.11 -14.39
C GLY A 149 17.65 -16.15 -14.25
N MET A 150 17.88 -15.69 -13.02
CA MET A 150 18.97 -14.75 -12.70
C MET A 150 20.36 -15.33 -13.04
N THR A 151 20.53 -16.65 -13.00
CA THR A 151 21.78 -17.33 -13.34
C THR A 151 22.09 -17.24 -14.83
N LYS A 152 21.15 -17.61 -15.71
CA LYS A 152 21.34 -17.51 -17.16
C LYS A 152 21.49 -16.06 -17.62
N TRP A 153 20.79 -15.12 -16.98
CA TRP A 153 20.98 -13.69 -17.22
C TRP A 153 22.41 -13.24 -16.88
N LYS A 154 22.94 -13.62 -15.70
CA LYS A 154 24.34 -13.33 -15.31
C LYS A 154 25.35 -13.98 -16.26
N ASP A 155 25.09 -15.21 -16.68
CA ASP A 155 25.96 -15.93 -17.63
C ASP A 155 25.96 -15.25 -19.01
N ALA A 156 24.79 -14.82 -19.50
CA ALA A 156 24.66 -14.07 -20.75
C ALA A 156 25.38 -12.71 -20.66
N MET A 157 25.19 -11.97 -19.58
CA MET A 157 25.87 -10.70 -19.32
C MET A 157 27.40 -10.87 -19.38
N LYS A 158 27.92 -11.88 -18.66
CA LYS A 158 29.36 -12.21 -18.66
C LYS A 158 29.85 -12.62 -20.05
N GLY A 159 29.09 -13.43 -20.77
CA GLY A 159 29.44 -13.88 -22.13
C GLY A 159 29.55 -12.70 -23.10
N PHE A 160 28.58 -11.78 -23.08
CA PHE A 160 28.60 -10.57 -23.88
C PHE A 160 29.75 -9.64 -23.51
N MET A 161 30.01 -9.40 -22.22
CA MET A 161 31.16 -8.62 -21.76
C MET A 161 32.49 -9.21 -22.24
N MET A 162 32.67 -10.53 -22.11
CA MET A 162 33.89 -11.22 -22.56
C MET A 162 34.08 -11.09 -24.07
N ARG A 163 33.00 -11.24 -24.85
CA ARG A 163 33.05 -11.08 -26.31
C ARG A 163 33.33 -9.65 -26.71
N LEU A 164 32.72 -8.66 -26.04
CA LEU A 164 32.98 -7.25 -26.25
C LEU A 164 34.45 -6.92 -26.02
N GLN A 165 35.01 -7.36 -24.90
CA GLN A 165 36.42 -7.15 -24.57
C GLN A 165 37.36 -7.83 -25.59
N GLN A 166 36.99 -9.00 -26.11
CA GLN A 166 37.74 -9.66 -27.18
C GLN A 166 37.69 -8.86 -28.49
N LEU A 167 36.52 -8.35 -28.89
CA LEU A 167 36.37 -7.54 -30.08
C LEU A 167 37.17 -6.23 -29.98
N GLU A 168 37.17 -5.61 -28.82
CA GLU A 168 37.99 -4.43 -28.56
C GLU A 168 39.48 -4.76 -28.69
N ARG A 169 39.95 -5.84 -28.07
CA ARG A 169 41.36 -6.29 -28.24
C ARG A 169 41.71 -6.55 -29.70
N ASN A 170 40.82 -7.17 -30.47
CA ASN A 170 41.03 -7.43 -31.89
C ASN A 170 41.07 -6.11 -32.69
N LEU A 171 40.15 -5.18 -32.45
CA LEU A 171 40.09 -3.87 -33.12
C LEU A 171 41.32 -2.99 -32.85
N HIS A 172 41.98 -3.17 -31.70
CA HIS A 172 43.24 -2.49 -31.37
C HIS A 172 44.48 -3.16 -31.99
N SER A 173 44.36 -4.33 -32.62
CA SER A 173 45.47 -4.96 -33.34
C SER A 173 45.66 -4.34 -34.73
N GLU A 174 46.89 -3.93 -35.04
CA GLU A 174 47.21 -3.06 -36.20
C GLU A 174 47.10 -3.74 -37.59
N ALA A 175 46.73 -5.02 -37.68
CA ALA A 175 46.75 -5.79 -38.94
C ALA A 175 45.36 -6.19 -39.45
N LEU A 176 44.33 -5.36 -39.24
CA LEU A 176 42.98 -5.67 -39.70
C LEU A 176 42.64 -4.94 -41.00
N ASN A 177 42.10 -5.71 -41.96
CA ASN A 177 41.54 -5.19 -43.19
C ASN A 177 40.28 -4.35 -42.87
N GLU A 178 40.01 -3.30 -43.66
CA GLU A 178 38.95 -2.32 -43.35
C GLU A 178 37.55 -2.97 -43.31
N GLU A 179 37.33 -3.99 -44.12
CA GLU A 179 36.08 -4.77 -44.15
C GLU A 179 35.86 -5.57 -42.85
N ILE A 180 36.91 -6.19 -42.32
CA ILE A 180 36.88 -6.92 -41.04
C ILE A 180 36.68 -5.95 -39.87
N ARG A 181 37.30 -4.77 -39.96
CA ARG A 181 37.15 -3.70 -38.98
C ARG A 181 35.70 -3.20 -38.92
N LEU A 182 35.04 -3.03 -40.06
CA LEU A 182 33.60 -2.68 -40.12
C LEU A 182 32.72 -3.76 -39.52
N GLU A 183 33.01 -5.03 -39.79
CA GLU A 183 32.25 -6.16 -39.24
C GLU A 183 32.36 -6.25 -37.71
N TYR A 184 33.57 -6.11 -37.17
CA TYR A 184 33.79 -6.05 -35.72
C TYR A 184 33.12 -4.84 -35.05
N ASN A 185 33.07 -3.68 -35.71
CA ASN A 185 32.35 -2.52 -35.18
C ASN A 185 30.83 -2.74 -35.16
N ARG A 186 30.26 -3.40 -36.18
CA ARG A 186 28.83 -3.78 -36.18
C ARG A 186 28.52 -4.78 -35.08
N GLU A 187 29.37 -5.80 -34.90
CA GLU A 187 29.20 -6.78 -33.83
C GLU A 187 29.32 -6.11 -32.45
N LYS A 188 30.31 -5.24 -32.27
CA LYS A 188 30.49 -4.44 -31.05
C LYS A 188 29.21 -3.66 -30.70
N ALA A 189 28.69 -2.87 -31.64
CA ALA A 189 27.47 -2.10 -31.43
C ALA A 189 26.25 -2.99 -31.11
N SER A 190 26.15 -4.17 -31.75
CA SER A 190 25.09 -5.14 -31.44
C SER A 190 25.20 -5.71 -30.03
N ILE A 191 26.40 -6.00 -29.56
CA ILE A 191 26.65 -6.54 -28.21
C ILE A 191 26.42 -5.45 -27.15
N GLU A 192 26.87 -4.22 -27.39
CA GLU A 192 26.62 -3.09 -26.50
C GLU A 192 25.12 -2.83 -26.32
N GLU A 193 24.34 -2.91 -27.40
CA GLU A 193 22.89 -2.78 -27.32
C GLU A 193 22.25 -3.92 -26.51
N LYS A 194 22.69 -5.17 -26.69
CA LYS A 194 22.21 -6.31 -25.89
C LYS A 194 22.56 -6.18 -24.41
N LEU A 195 23.78 -5.72 -24.08
CA LEU A 195 24.20 -5.44 -22.71
C LEU A 195 23.34 -4.37 -22.08
N ARG A 196 23.11 -3.25 -22.78
CA ARG A 196 22.22 -2.17 -22.32
C ARG A 196 20.81 -2.68 -22.04
N GLN A 197 20.25 -3.54 -22.90
CA GLN A 197 18.94 -4.14 -22.69
C GLN A 197 18.90 -5.04 -21.45
N LEU A 198 19.95 -5.84 -21.22
CA LEU A 198 20.05 -6.70 -20.05
C LEU A 198 20.18 -5.88 -18.76
N GLU A 199 20.96 -4.79 -18.77
CA GLU A 199 21.16 -3.89 -17.62
C GLU A 199 19.86 -3.19 -17.20
N ILE A 200 18.97 -2.85 -18.15
CA ILE A 200 17.68 -2.20 -17.84
C ILE A 200 16.73 -3.12 -17.06
N LEU A 201 16.85 -4.45 -17.20
CA LEU A 201 15.94 -5.40 -16.58
C LEU A 201 16.24 -5.65 -15.09
N GLU A 202 17.50 -5.54 -14.67
CA GLU A 202 17.91 -5.72 -13.27
C GLU A 202 17.20 -4.76 -12.30
N PRO A 203 17.19 -3.43 -12.50
CA PRO A 203 16.54 -2.50 -11.58
C PRO A 203 15.02 -2.70 -11.54
N VAL A 204 14.40 -3.16 -12.64
CA VAL A 204 12.97 -3.45 -12.68
C VAL A 204 12.63 -4.64 -11.80
N LEU A 205 13.40 -5.73 -11.88
CA LEU A 205 13.21 -6.91 -11.02
C LEU A 205 13.50 -6.60 -9.55
N ALA A 206 14.52 -5.77 -9.28
CA ALA A 206 14.83 -5.32 -7.93
C ALA A 206 13.69 -4.46 -7.35
N GLN A 207 13.14 -3.53 -8.12
CA GLN A 207 12.01 -2.71 -7.72
C GLN A 207 10.76 -3.55 -7.46
N ALA A 208 10.46 -4.52 -8.33
CA ALA A 208 9.32 -5.43 -8.13
C ALA A 208 9.49 -6.31 -6.88
N SER A 209 10.71 -6.77 -6.60
CA SER A 209 11.02 -7.53 -5.37
C SER A 209 10.81 -6.68 -4.12
N LYS A 210 11.21 -5.40 -4.16
CA LYS A 210 10.97 -4.45 -3.08
C LYS A 210 9.48 -4.20 -2.87
N GLN A 211 8.72 -4.02 -3.96
CA GLN A 211 7.27 -3.86 -3.87
C GLN A 211 6.58 -5.06 -3.23
N LEU A 212 6.99 -6.29 -3.58
CA LEU A 212 6.47 -7.50 -2.94
C LEU A 212 6.72 -7.51 -1.43
N GLU A 213 7.93 -7.12 -1.00
CA GLU A 213 8.26 -7.03 0.42
C GLU A 213 7.42 -5.94 1.14
N GLU A 214 7.21 -4.79 0.52
CA GLU A 214 6.34 -3.74 1.05
C GLU A 214 4.88 -4.23 1.18
N MET A 215 4.37 -4.98 0.20
CA MET A 215 3.03 -5.57 0.24
C MET A 215 2.90 -6.62 1.35
N ASP A 216 3.89 -7.51 1.50
CA ASP A 216 3.88 -8.53 2.58
C ASP A 216 3.87 -7.85 3.97
N ASN A 217 4.68 -6.80 4.18
CA ASN A 217 4.68 -6.01 5.42
C ASN A 217 3.33 -5.30 5.68
N ASN A 218 2.69 -4.79 4.61
CA ASN A 218 1.38 -4.16 4.71
C ASN A 218 0.29 -5.18 5.05
N ILE A 219 0.34 -6.38 4.46
CA ILE A 219 -0.55 -7.50 4.79
C ILE A 219 -0.42 -7.86 6.27
N ASP A 220 0.81 -8.00 6.78
CA ASP A 220 1.04 -8.29 8.21
C ASP A 220 0.46 -7.20 9.11
N SER A 221 0.65 -5.93 8.73
CA SER A 221 0.11 -4.78 9.46
C SER A 221 -1.42 -4.78 9.47
N LEU A 222 -2.07 -5.06 8.33
CA LEU A 222 -3.52 -5.17 8.21
C LEU A 222 -4.06 -6.37 9.01
N GLN A 223 -3.35 -7.51 9.03
CA GLN A 223 -3.72 -8.66 9.84
C GLN A 223 -3.68 -8.34 11.34
N GLU A 224 -2.68 -7.59 11.81
CA GLU A 224 -2.63 -7.13 13.20
C GLU A 224 -3.75 -6.15 13.53
N ALA A 225 -4.06 -5.21 12.63
CA ALA A 225 -5.22 -4.34 12.77
C ALA A 225 -6.52 -5.15 12.89
N ARG A 226 -6.72 -6.13 12.01
CA ARG A 226 -7.87 -7.04 12.05
C ARG A 226 -7.97 -7.78 13.40
N LYS A 227 -6.86 -8.34 13.89
CA LYS A 227 -6.81 -9.00 15.21
C LYS A 227 -7.14 -8.03 16.35
N TYR A 228 -6.73 -6.78 16.26
CA TYR A 228 -7.05 -5.75 17.24
C TYR A 228 -8.56 -5.45 17.25
N HIS A 229 -9.15 -5.15 16.10
CA HIS A 229 -10.58 -4.85 15.98
C HIS A 229 -11.45 -6.04 16.41
N LEU A 230 -11.09 -7.27 16.05
CA LEU A 230 -11.77 -8.49 16.52
C LEU A 230 -11.72 -8.62 18.05
N ARG A 231 -10.56 -8.36 18.67
CA ARG A 231 -10.44 -8.38 20.13
C ARG A 231 -11.30 -7.31 20.78
N ARG A 232 -11.31 -6.11 20.22
CA ARG A 232 -12.12 -4.98 20.73
C ARG A 232 -13.61 -5.25 20.64
N VAL A 233 -14.10 -5.79 19.52
CA VAL A 233 -15.51 -6.22 19.37
C VAL A 233 -15.89 -7.24 20.44
N ARG A 234 -15.05 -8.26 20.67
CA ARG A 234 -15.30 -9.27 21.71
C ARG A 234 -15.32 -8.64 23.11
N GLN A 235 -14.43 -7.68 23.39
CA GLN A 235 -14.41 -6.99 24.67
C GLN A 235 -15.66 -6.14 24.90
N MET A 236 -16.15 -5.46 23.85
CA MET A 236 -17.42 -4.70 23.89
C MET A 236 -18.60 -5.62 24.18
N GLN A 237 -18.68 -6.75 23.47
CA GLN A 237 -19.75 -7.75 23.62
C GLN A 237 -19.75 -8.41 25.00
N ASN A 238 -18.56 -8.67 25.57
CA ASN A 238 -18.41 -9.33 26.87
C ASN A 238 -18.45 -8.35 28.05
N GLY A 239 -18.70 -7.06 27.81
CA GLY A 239 -18.73 -6.02 28.87
C GLY A 239 -17.40 -5.86 29.63
N THR A 240 -16.29 -6.33 29.06
CA THR A 240 -14.97 -6.36 29.70
C THR A 240 -14.12 -5.14 29.35
N LEU A 241 -14.66 -4.20 28.56
CA LEU A 241 -13.97 -2.96 28.29
C LEU A 241 -13.85 -2.11 29.55
N THR A 242 -12.63 -1.98 30.07
CA THR A 242 -12.24 -0.73 30.70
C THR A 242 -12.25 0.34 29.61
N PRO A 243 -13.06 1.41 29.72
CA PRO A 243 -13.10 2.45 28.71
C PRO A 243 -11.70 3.04 28.57
N VAL A 244 -11.07 2.84 27.41
CA VAL A 244 -9.84 3.54 27.08
C VAL A 244 -10.24 4.98 26.82
N ASN A 245 -10.13 5.83 27.85
CA ASN A 245 -10.29 7.26 27.71
C ASN A 245 -9.26 7.75 26.67
N PRO A 246 -9.69 8.24 25.49
CA PRO A 246 -8.77 8.73 24.46
C PRO A 246 -7.92 9.92 24.97
N THR A 247 -8.39 10.62 25.99
CA THR A 247 -7.68 11.69 26.71
C THR A 247 -6.44 11.22 27.45
N VAL A 248 -6.42 9.99 27.98
CA VAL A 248 -5.27 9.48 28.75
C VAL A 248 -4.12 9.10 27.83
N ARG A 249 -4.41 8.42 26.70
CA ARG A 249 -3.39 8.00 25.72
C ARG A 249 -2.76 9.16 24.98
N ALA A 250 -3.54 10.19 24.61
CA ALA A 250 -3.00 11.41 24.00
C ALA A 250 -2.13 12.20 25.00
N SER A 251 -2.54 12.25 26.27
CA SER A 251 -1.77 12.91 27.34
C SER A 251 -0.47 12.16 27.66
N GLU A 252 -0.46 10.82 27.61
CA GLU A 252 0.73 10.01 27.81
C GLU A 252 1.72 10.10 26.65
N LEU A 253 1.24 10.14 25.39
CA LEU A 253 2.10 10.35 24.22
C LEU A 253 2.72 11.75 24.22
N LEU A 254 1.97 12.78 24.60
CA LEU A 254 2.50 14.14 24.77
C LEU A 254 3.49 14.23 25.94
N ARG A 255 3.21 13.57 27.07
CA ARG A 255 4.13 13.55 28.23
C ARG A 255 5.44 12.82 27.90
N ARG A 256 5.39 11.75 27.08
CA ARG A 256 6.56 11.00 26.63
C ARG A 256 7.37 11.76 25.56
N GLY A 257 6.73 12.60 24.75
CA GLY A 257 7.41 13.51 23.82
C GLY A 257 8.15 14.66 24.53
N VAL A 258 7.59 15.17 25.64
CA VAL A 258 8.21 16.28 26.41
C VAL A 258 9.40 15.79 27.27
N ALA A 259 9.37 14.56 27.77
CA ALA A 259 10.48 13.98 28.53
C ALA A 259 11.74 13.74 27.67
N ASN A 260 11.59 13.54 26.35
CA ASN A 260 12.72 13.33 25.43
C ASN A 260 13.30 14.64 24.87
N HIS A 261 12.85 15.80 25.35
CA HIS A 261 13.34 17.12 24.91
C HIS A 261 13.96 17.95 26.05
N THR A 262 14.20 17.36 27.22
CA THR A 262 14.77 18.05 28.39
C THR A 262 16.16 17.57 28.82
N GLU A 263 16.86 16.82 27.97
CA GLU A 263 18.29 16.47 28.15
C GLU A 263 19.14 16.90 26.95
N VAL A 264 19.00 18.13 26.45
CA VAL A 264 20.06 18.80 25.67
C VAL A 264 19.94 20.32 25.89
N VAL A 265 20.49 20.83 27.00
CA VAL A 265 21.27 22.08 27.11
C VAL A 265 22.14 21.98 28.35
#